data_AF-X1IWN0-F1
#
_entry.id   AF-X1IWN0-F1
#
_cell.length_a   1.000
_cell.length_b   1.000
_cell.length_c   1.000
_cell.angle_alpha   90.00
_cell.angle_beta   90.00
_cell.angle_gamma   90.00
#
_symmetry.space_group_name_H-M   'P 1'
#
loop_
_entity.id
_entity.type
_entity.pdbx_description
1 polymer ?
#
loop_
_entity_poly.entity_id
_entity_poly.type
_entity_poly.pdbx_seq_one_letter_code
_entity_poly.pdbx_strand_id
1 'polypeptide(L)' 'MLTTLVAPNSPAARGELRPGDLITRVGDRPTPSVEALRDVLKGLAGTSDPMPFMVQRGVDRKVLNIQLPKQ' A
#
# COMPACT_ATOMS: atom_id res chain seq x y z
N MET A 1 -8.15 2.65 7.58
CA MET A 1 -6.97 2.05 8.24
C MET A 1 -5.83 3.06 8.34
N LEU A 2 -5.50 3.51 9.55
CA LEU A 2 -4.35 4.40 9.81
C LEU A 2 -3.06 3.57 9.72
N THR A 3 -2.17 3.89 8.78
CA THR A 3 -0.85 3.23 8.71
C THR A 3 0.07 3.87 9.75
N THR A 4 0.27 3.21 10.89
CA THR A 4 1.10 3.75 11.99
C THR A 4 2.59 3.47 11.81
N LEU A 5 2.99 2.48 11.00
CA LEU A 5 4.39 2.11 10.82
C LEU A 5 4.66 1.73 9.36
N VAL A 6 5.36 2.61 8.64
CA VAL A 6 6.05 2.28 7.39
C VAL A 6 7.48 1.93 7.77
N ALA A 7 7.88 0.67 7.58
CA ALA A 7 9.26 0.27 7.90
C ALA A 7 10.25 1.04 6.99
N PRO A 8 11.35 1.59 7.53
CA PRO A 8 12.37 2.26 6.71
C PRO A 8 12.95 1.26 5.69
N ASN A 9 13.22 1.72 4.47
CA ASN A 9 13.57 0.90 3.29
C ASN A 9 12.51 -0.07 2.79
N SER A 10 11.30 -0.05 3.33
CA SER A 10 10.19 -0.78 2.72
C SER A 10 9.79 -0.14 1.39
N PRO A 11 9.26 -0.93 0.45
CA PRO A 11 8.74 -0.38 -0.79
C PRO A 11 7.64 0.66 -0.57
N ALA A 12 6.85 0.53 0.50
CA ALA A 12 5.88 1.56 0.88
C ALA A 12 6.54 2.93 1.14
N ALA A 13 7.70 2.97 1.80
CA ALA A 13 8.48 4.21 1.98
C ALA A 13 9.01 4.76 0.65
N ARG A 14 9.46 3.88 -0.26
CA ARG A 14 9.92 4.26 -1.61
C ARG A 14 8.77 4.79 -2.49
N GLY A 15 7.56 4.29 -2.25
CA GLY A 15 6.33 4.71 -2.93
C GLY A 15 5.67 5.95 -2.33
N GLU A 16 6.39 6.75 -1.53
CA GLU A 16 5.90 7.97 -0.87
C GLU A 16 4.72 7.79 0.10
N LEU A 17 4.48 6.56 0.55
CA LEU A 17 3.44 6.26 1.53
C LEU A 17 3.90 6.78 2.90
N ARG A 18 3.04 7.59 3.52
CA ARG A 18 3.37 8.27 4.78
C ARG A 18 2.56 7.71 5.93
N PRO A 19 3.11 7.71 7.15
CA PRO A 19 2.33 7.44 8.35
C PRO A 19 1.10 8.36 8.40
N GLY A 20 -0.07 7.77 8.64
CA GLY A 20 -1.35 8.49 8.60
C GLY A 20 -2.08 8.41 7.25
N ASP A 21 -1.48 7.84 6.22
CA ASP A 21 -2.19 7.52 4.98
C ASP A 21 -3.16 6.37 5.19
N LEU A 22 -4.37 6.57 4.66
CA LEU A 22 -5.44 5.59 4.70
C LEU A 22 -5.49 4.81 3.40
N ILE A 23 -4.94 3.59 3.38
CA ILE A 23 -5.03 2.73 2.20
C ILE A 23 -6.48 2.25 2.06
N THR A 24 -7.08 2.49 0.89
CA THR A 24 -8.47 2.10 0.59
C THR A 24 -8.53 1.00 -0.48
N ARG A 25 -7.55 0.95 -1.39
CA ARG A 25 -7.50 -0.01 -2.49
C ARG A 25 -6.06 -0.26 -2.94
N VAL A 26 -5.77 -1.48 -3.40
CA VAL A 26 -4.49 -1.87 -4.00
C VAL A 26 -4.75 -2.56 -5.34
N GLY A 27 -4.27 -1.97 -6.43
CA GLY A 27 -4.69 -2.33 -7.77
C GLY A 27 -6.20 -2.21 -7.90
N ASP A 28 -6.83 -3.32 -8.27
CA ASP A 28 -8.28 -3.45 -8.35
C ASP A 28 -8.93 -4.10 -7.14
N ARG A 29 -8.14 -4.40 -6.09
CA ARG A 29 -8.63 -5.06 -4.89
C ARG A 29 -8.88 -4.06 -3.75
N PRO A 30 -10.13 -3.94 -3.26
CA PRO A 30 -10.41 -3.11 -2.09
C PRO A 30 -9.80 -3.71 -0.83
N THR A 31 -9.22 -2.86 0.02
CA THR A 31 -8.55 -3.27 1.26
C THR A 31 -9.19 -2.55 2.45
N PRO A 32 -10.38 -2.98 2.91
CA PRO A 32 -11.10 -2.31 4.00
C PRO A 32 -10.43 -2.51 5.36
N SER A 33 -9.61 -3.55 5.52
CA SER A 33 -8.90 -3.87 6.76
C SER A 33 -7.41 -4.19 6.55
N VAL A 34 -6.68 -4.24 7.66
CA VAL A 34 -5.26 -4.61 7.71
C VAL A 34 -5.06 -6.04 7.20
N GLU A 35 -5.94 -6.96 7.58
CA GLU A 35 -5.87 -8.36 7.14
C GLU A 35 -6.07 -8.46 5.63
N ALA A 36 -7.09 -7.80 5.08
CA ALA A 36 -7.35 -7.79 3.65
C ALA A 36 -6.17 -7.22 2.85
N LEU A 37 -5.54 -6.14 3.35
CA LEU A 37 -4.32 -5.61 2.76
C LEU A 37 -3.20 -6.65 2.79
N ARG A 38 -2.97 -7.32 3.93
CA ARG A 38 -1.93 -8.34 4.06
C ARG A 38 -2.16 -9.53 3.13
N ASP A 39 -3.40 -9.98 2.97
CA ASP A 39 -3.73 -11.08 2.06
C ASP A 39 -3.53 -10.69 0.60
N VAL A 40 -3.94 -9.48 0.23
CA VAL A 40 -3.68 -8.93 -1.11
C VAL A 40 -2.18 -8.83 -1.36
N LEU A 41 -1.39 -8.36 -0.39
CA LEU A 41 0.06 -8.24 -0.51
C LEU A 41 0.75 -9.60 -0.59
N LYS A 42 0.32 -10.60 0.20
CA LYS A 42 0.82 -11.97 0.13
C LYS A 42 0.56 -12.59 -1.23
N GLY A 43 -0.64 -12.37 -1.79
CA GLY A 43 -0.98 -12.85 -3.14
C GLY A 43 -0.24 -12.12 -4.27
N LEU A 44 0.41 -10.99 -3.99
CA LEU A 44 1.26 -10.25 -4.94
C LEU A 44 2.75 -10.40 -4.64
N ALA A 45 3.11 -11.05 -3.53
CA ALA A 45 4.49 -11.28 -3.15
C ALA A 45 5.13 -12.21 -4.19
N GLY A 46 6.09 -11.67 -4.95
CA GLY A 46 6.73 -12.35 -6.08
C GLY A 46 6.64 -11.57 -7.40
N THR A 47 5.71 -10.62 -7.51
CA THR A 47 5.59 -9.74 -8.67
C THR A 47 6.53 -8.54 -8.51
N SER A 48 7.36 -8.26 -9.53
CA SER A 48 8.25 -7.08 -9.57
C SER A 48 7.55 -5.81 -10.07
N ASP A 49 6.29 -5.91 -10.45
CA ASP A 49 5.58 -4.81 -11.10
C ASP A 49 5.14 -3.75 -10.08
N PRO A 50 5.23 -2.45 -10.46
CA PRO A 50 4.67 -1.37 -9.66
C PRO A 50 3.15 -1.52 -9.58
N MET A 51 2.63 -1.59 -8.36
CA MET A 51 1.19 -1.73 -8.11
C MET A 51 0.63 -0.38 -7.63
N PRO A 52 -0.53 0.08 -8.14
CA PRO A 52 -1.13 1.34 -7.70
C PRO A 52 -1.86 1.17 -6.37
N PHE A 53 -1.52 1.96 -5.38
CA PHE A 53 -2.15 2.02 -4.06
C PHE A 53 -2.98 3.29 -3.99
N MET A 54 -4.29 3.16 -3.82
CA MET A 54 -5.13 4.30 -3.48
C MET A 54 -5.04 4.57 -1.99
N VAL A 55 -4.46 5.72 -1.67
CA VAL A 55 -4.38 6.24 -0.32
C VAL A 55 -5.23 7.48 -0.19
N GLN A 56 -5.83 7.66 0.98
CA GLN A 56 -6.50 8.88 1.35
C GLN A 56 -5.69 9.56 2.46
N ARG A 57 -5.22 10.77 2.16
CA ARG A 57 -4.44 11.62 3.07
C ARG A 57 -5.31 12.81 3.46
N GLY A 58 -6.02 12.69 4.58
CA GLY A 58 -7.04 13.66 4.97
C GLY A 58 -8.27 13.58 4.06
N VAL A 59 -8.57 14.67 3.35
CA VAL A 59 -9.66 14.74 2.35
C VAL A 59 -9.20 14.35 0.94
N ASP A 60 -7.89 14.37 0.69
CA ASP A 60 -7.34 14.12 -0.63
C ASP A 60 -7.13 12.62 -0.85
N ARG A 61 -7.47 12.16 -2.06
CA ARG A 61 -7.14 10.82 -2.54
C ARG A 61 -5.95 10.89 -3.47
N LYS A 62 -4.96 10.05 -3.23
CA LYS A 62 -3.77 9.92 -4.06
C LYS A 62 -3.58 8.47 -4.48
N VAL A 63 -3.08 8.30 -5.70
CA VAL A 63 -2.64 7.00 -6.20
C VAL A 63 -1.12 6.98 -6.12
N LEU A 64 -0.57 6.03 -5.38
CA LEU A 64 0.85 5.82 -5.18
C LEU A 64 1.26 4.54 -5.89
N ASN A 65 2.19 4.61 -6.83
CA ASN A 65 2.70 3.42 -7.50
C ASN A 65 3.85 2.84 -6.68
N ILE A 66 3.61 1.69 -6.05
CA ILE A 66 4.55 1.06 -5.13
C ILE A 66 5.01 -0.25 -5.71
N GLN A 67 6.31 -0.39 -5.98
CA GLN A 67 6.90 -1.67 -6.36
C GLN A 67 6.88 -2.61 -5.16
N LEU A 68 6.34 -3.80 -5.31
CA LEU A 68 6.38 -4.77 -4.23
C LEU A 68 7.78 -5.39 -4.12
N PRO A 69 8.25 -5.70 -2.90
CA PRO A 69 9.51 -6.39 -2.76
C PRO A 69 9.28 -7.83 -3.24
N LYS A 70 10.14 -8.32 -4.13
CA LYS A 70 10.29 -9.77 -4.29
C LYS A 70 10.81 -10.29 -2.96
N GLN A 71 9.98 -11.07 -2.26
CA GLN A 71 10.47 -11.90 -1.15
C GLN A 71 11.39 -12.99 -1.68
#